data_AF-A0A7L9AN24-F1
#
_entry.id   AF-A0A7L9AN24-F1
#
_cell.length_a   1.000
_cell.length_b   1.000
_cell.length_c   1.000
_cell.angle_alpha   90.00
_cell.angle_beta   90.00
_cell.angle_gamma   90.00
#
_symmetry.space_group_name_H-M   'P 1'
#
loop_
_entity.id
_entity.type
_entity.pdbx_description
1 polymer ?
#
loop_
_entity_poly.entity_id
_entity_poly.type
_entity_poly.pdbx_seq_one_letter_code
_entity_poly.pdbx_strand_id
1 'polypeptide(L)'
;INCEIDSMNECLSNPCKHPEARCIDKPGDYLCYCPRQWTGKSCDIHDPHSRGGYGSPITGVYGQSPGMTLQELNLALQREQCVKLGCKEKQGDHHCDEDCNTYACKFDRNDC
;
A
#
# COMPACT_ATOMS: atom_id res chain seq x y z
N ILE A 1 -20.34 25.82 -9.60
CA ILE A 1 -19.15 25.50 -8.78
C ILE A 1 -17.97 25.45 -9.75
N ASN A 2 -16.94 26.28 -9.60
CA ASN A 2 -15.79 26.30 -10.50
C ASN A 2 -14.70 25.43 -9.86
N CYS A 3 -14.49 24.22 -10.38
CA CYS A 3 -13.42 23.33 -9.93
C CYS A 3 -12.18 23.61 -10.78
N GLU A 4 -11.55 24.75 -10.53
CA GLU A 4 -10.28 25.09 -11.16
C GLU A 4 -9.21 24.27 -10.45
N ILE A 5 -8.97 23.06 -10.95
CA ILE A 5 -7.77 22.32 -10.54
C ILE A 5 -6.60 23.14 -11.06
N ASP A 6 -5.76 23.61 -10.14
CA ASP A 6 -4.64 24.48 -10.50
C ASP A 6 -3.79 23.77 -11.56
N SER A 7 -3.56 24.46 -12.67
CA SER A 7 -2.71 24.00 -13.78
C SER A 7 -1.28 24.52 -13.63
N MET A 8 -1.01 25.22 -12.53
CA MET A 8 0.32 25.63 -12.15
C MET A 8 1.14 24.42 -11.74
N ASN A 9 2.40 24.39 -12.17
CA ASN A 9 3.29 23.31 -11.81
C ASN A 9 3.77 23.46 -10.36
N GLU A 10 3.30 22.61 -9.46
CA GLU A 10 3.60 22.66 -8.03
C GLU A 10 5.07 22.33 -7.72
N CYS A 11 5.78 21.67 -8.64
CA CYS A 11 7.20 21.39 -8.49
C CYS A 11 8.11 22.61 -8.60
N LEU A 12 7.62 23.73 -9.15
CA LEU A 12 8.40 24.96 -9.28
C LEU A 12 8.87 25.54 -7.93
N SER A 13 8.14 25.24 -6.86
CA SER A 13 8.50 25.65 -5.49
C SER A 13 9.61 24.79 -4.86
N ASN A 14 10.15 23.80 -5.58
CA ASN A 14 11.11 22.81 -5.09
C ASN A 14 10.69 22.18 -3.75
N PRO A 15 9.53 21.51 -3.70
CA PRO A 15 9.00 21.01 -2.44
C PRO A 15 9.75 19.78 -1.89
N CYS A 16 10.51 19.06 -2.73
CA CYS A 16 11.28 17.88 -2.32
C CYS A 16 12.61 18.31 -1.67
N LYS A 17 12.83 17.87 -0.43
CA LYS A 17 14.13 17.96 0.25
C LYS A 17 15.01 16.85 -0.34
N HIS A 18 16.30 17.13 -0.49
CA HIS A 18 17.31 16.32 -1.19
C HIS A 18 17.44 16.56 -2.71
N PRO A 19 18.69 16.74 -3.19
CA PRO A 19 18.97 16.97 -4.62
C PRO A 19 18.70 15.72 -5.47
N GLU A 20 18.72 14.54 -4.85
CA GLU A 20 18.45 13.25 -5.49
C GLU A 20 16.95 12.95 -5.58
N ALA A 21 16.11 13.77 -4.92
CA ALA A 21 14.67 13.61 -4.96
C ALA A 21 14.10 14.20 -6.25
N ARG A 22 13.23 13.44 -6.93
CA ARG A 22 12.59 13.90 -8.17
C ARG A 22 11.16 14.36 -7.91
N CYS A 23 10.84 15.61 -8.21
CA CYS A 23 9.48 16.11 -8.11
C CYS A 23 8.65 15.72 -9.34
N ILE A 24 7.39 15.34 -9.12
CA ILE A 24 6.39 15.07 -10.14
C ILE A 24 5.19 15.96 -9.86
N ASP A 25 4.86 16.73 -10.89
CA ASP A 25 3.73 17.62 -10.94
C ASP A 25 2.40 16.86 -10.91
N LYS A 26 1.44 17.32 -10.13
CA LYS A 26 0.09 16.74 -10.11
C LYS A 26 -0.93 17.89 -10.07
N PRO A 27 -2.03 17.82 -10.82
CA PRO A 27 -3.03 18.88 -10.76
C PRO A 27 -3.52 19.15 -9.33
N GLY A 28 -3.16 20.31 -8.76
CA GLY A 28 -3.47 20.72 -7.38
C GLY A 28 -2.60 20.11 -6.27
N ASP A 29 -1.52 19.37 -6.60
CA ASP A 29 -0.59 18.79 -5.62
C ASP A 29 0.80 18.45 -6.22
N TYR A 30 1.71 17.90 -5.43
CA TYR A 30 2.97 17.37 -5.93
C TYR A 30 3.28 16.01 -5.31
N LEU A 31 4.16 15.26 -5.99
CA LEU A 31 4.70 14.00 -5.49
C LEU A 31 6.22 14.00 -5.60
N CYS A 32 6.91 13.72 -4.50
CA CYS A 32 8.36 13.54 -4.52
C CYS A 32 8.73 12.06 -4.67
N TYR A 33 9.74 11.74 -5.47
CA TYR A 33 10.41 10.45 -5.46
C TYR A 33 11.68 10.57 -4.62
N CYS A 34 11.64 10.01 -3.42
CA CYS A 34 12.67 10.11 -2.41
C CYS A 34 13.83 9.15 -2.65
N PRO A 35 15.06 9.58 -2.31
CA PRO A 35 16.21 8.69 -2.28
C PRO A 35 16.10 7.66 -1.16
N ARG A 36 17.00 6.67 -1.19
CA ARG A 36 17.12 5.70 -0.09
C ARG A 36 17.31 6.43 1.22
N GLN A 37 16.80 5.83 2.28
CA GLN A 37 16.82 6.33 3.64
C GLN A 37 15.96 7.58 3.91
N TRP A 38 15.18 8.03 2.92
CA TRP A 38 14.30 9.19 3.05
C TRP A 38 12.87 8.83 2.64
N THR A 39 11.91 9.47 3.30
CA THR A 39 10.47 9.27 3.12
C THR A 39 9.71 10.54 3.52
N GLY A 40 8.37 10.51 3.45
CA GLY A 40 7.51 11.67 3.63
C GLY A 40 7.18 12.37 2.30
N LYS A 41 6.11 13.19 2.30
CA LYS A 41 5.64 13.88 1.09
C LYS A 41 6.73 14.70 0.41
N SER A 42 7.59 15.31 1.22
CA SER A 42 8.71 16.15 0.78
C SER A 42 10.06 15.46 0.96
N CYS A 43 10.12 14.15 1.23
CA CYS A 43 11.37 13.43 1.52
C CYS A 43 12.14 13.98 2.72
N ASP A 44 11.45 14.57 3.69
CA ASP A 44 11.99 15.24 4.87
C ASP A 44 12.15 14.32 6.09
N ILE A 45 11.65 13.09 6.00
CA ILE A 45 11.71 12.10 7.07
C ILE A 45 12.84 11.12 6.79
N HIS A 46 13.82 11.06 7.69
CA HIS A 46 14.90 10.08 7.62
C HIS A 46 14.44 8.74 8.22
N ASP A 47 14.46 7.68 7.40
CA ASP A 47 14.23 6.30 7.81
C ASP A 47 15.36 5.42 7.26
N PRO A 48 16.32 4.97 8.09
CA PRO A 48 17.45 4.15 7.66
C PRO A 48 17.09 2.88 6.87
N HIS A 49 15.86 2.38 7.02
CA HIS A 49 15.35 1.19 6.34
C HIS A 49 14.58 1.50 5.05
N SER A 50 14.32 2.78 4.76
CA SER A 50 13.65 3.19 3.52
C SER A 50 14.50 2.84 2.30
N ARG A 51 13.87 2.17 1.33
CA ARG A 51 14.46 1.94 0.00
C ARG A 51 14.32 3.15 -0.93
N GLY A 52 13.73 4.26 -0.44
CA GLY A 52 13.28 5.37 -1.26
C GLY A 52 11.98 5.05 -1.99
N GLY A 53 11.55 5.93 -2.87
CA GLY A 53 10.31 5.77 -3.63
C GLY A 53 9.41 7.00 -3.57
N TYR A 54 8.17 6.87 -4.04
CA TYR A 54 7.21 7.96 -3.98
C TYR A 54 6.85 8.30 -2.52
N GLY A 55 7.02 9.56 -2.15
CA GLY A 55 6.65 10.11 -0.85
C GLY A 55 5.14 9.96 -0.65
N SER A 56 4.75 9.01 0.19
CA SER A 56 3.33 8.81 0.51
C SER A 56 2.86 9.85 1.53
N PRO A 57 1.69 10.48 1.33
CA PRO A 57 1.02 11.19 2.41
C PRO A 57 0.69 10.21 3.53
N ILE A 58 0.91 10.61 4.79
CA ILE A 58 0.83 9.78 6.01
C ILE A 58 -0.62 9.27 6.30
N THR A 59 -1.55 9.36 5.36
CA THR A 59 -2.98 9.05 5.54
C THR A 59 -3.34 7.59 5.21
N GLY A 60 -2.40 6.66 5.28
CA GLY A 60 -2.67 5.24 5.02
C GLY A 60 -1.81 4.32 5.85
N VAL A 61 -2.43 3.29 6.41
CA VAL A 61 -1.83 2.15 7.13
C VAL A 61 -0.78 1.39 6.26
N TYR A 62 -0.60 1.77 4.99
CA TYR A 62 0.45 1.30 4.09
C TYR A 62 1.82 1.99 4.22
N GLY A 63 2.00 2.85 5.23
CA GLY A 63 3.28 3.51 5.50
C GLY A 63 4.28 2.69 6.32
N GLN A 64 3.96 1.44 6.69
CA GLN A 64 4.79 0.64 7.62
C GLN A 64 5.14 -0.73 7.04
N SER A 65 5.87 -0.77 5.92
CA SER A 65 6.77 -1.88 5.58
C SER A 65 7.47 -1.59 4.25
N PRO A 66 8.77 -1.27 4.24
CA PRO A 66 9.55 -1.28 3.01
C PRO A 66 9.76 -2.73 2.57
N GLY A 67 8.74 -3.32 1.94
CA GLY A 67 8.83 -4.71 1.49
C GLY A 67 7.53 -5.42 1.12
N MET A 68 6.34 -4.82 1.27
CA MET A 68 5.10 -5.52 0.95
C MET A 68 4.56 -5.08 -0.42
N THR A 69 4.56 -6.00 -1.37
CA THR A 69 3.89 -5.83 -2.66
C THR A 69 2.37 -5.78 -2.46
N LEU A 70 1.65 -5.13 -3.39
CA LEU A 70 0.18 -5.11 -3.39
C LEU A 70 -0.41 -6.54 -3.33
N GLN A 71 0.30 -7.51 -3.91
CA GLN A 71 -0.10 -8.91 -3.90
C GLN A 71 0.03 -9.55 -2.52
N GLU A 72 1.10 -9.26 -1.77
CA GLU A 72 1.27 -9.75 -0.39
C GLU A 72 0.26 -9.13 0.56
N LEU A 73 -0.07 -7.85 0.35
CA LEU A 73 -1.11 -7.17 1.09
C LEU A 73 -2.50 -7.78 0.82
N ASN A 74 -2.84 -7.98 -0.45
CA ASN A 74 -4.11 -8.61 -0.82
C ASN A 74 -4.20 -10.02 -0.21
N LEU A 75 -3.09 -10.78 -0.23
CA LEU A 75 -3.03 -12.09 0.39
C LEU A 75 -3.18 -12.03 1.91
N ALA A 76 -2.61 -11.02 2.57
CA ALA A 76 -2.78 -10.82 4.02
C ALA A 76 -4.23 -10.50 4.38
N LEU A 77 -4.89 -9.62 3.61
CA LEU A 77 -6.30 -9.30 3.80
C LEU A 77 -7.20 -10.52 3.59
N GLN A 78 -6.96 -11.30 2.54
CA GLN A 78 -7.70 -12.53 2.29
C GLN A 78 -7.51 -13.57 3.41
N ARG A 79 -6.31 -13.68 3.99
CA ARG A 79 -6.06 -14.55 5.15
C ARG A 79 -6.85 -14.10 6.39
N GLU A 80 -7.04 -12.80 6.60
CA GLU A 80 -7.88 -12.28 7.68
C GLU A 80 -9.36 -12.64 7.46
N GLN A 81 -9.83 -12.59 6.21
CA GLN A 81 -11.19 -13.01 5.86
C GLN A 81 -11.42 -14.49 6.18
N CYS A 82 -10.47 -15.38 5.92
CA CYS A 82 -10.55 -16.79 6.30
C CYS A 82 -10.75 -17.00 7.80
N VAL A 83 -10.17 -16.14 8.64
CA VAL A 83 -10.35 -16.18 10.10
C VAL A 83 -11.76 -15.73 10.48
N LYS A 84 -12.26 -14.66 9.85
CA LYS A 84 -13.63 -14.16 10.09
C LYS A 84 -14.71 -15.17 9.69
N LEU A 85 -14.47 -15.89 8.59
CA LEU A 85 -15.38 -16.92 8.09
C LEU A 85 -15.28 -18.25 8.86
N GLY A 86 -14.33 -18.37 9.80
CA GLY A 86 -14.15 -19.59 10.57
C GLY A 86 -13.65 -20.77 9.73
N CYS A 87 -12.99 -20.52 8.59
CA CYS A 87 -12.59 -21.58 7.66
C CYS A 87 -11.72 -22.67 8.29
N LYS A 88 -10.99 -22.37 9.37
CA LYS A 88 -10.21 -23.39 10.09
C LYS A 88 -11.07 -24.40 10.87
N GLU A 89 -12.25 -23.97 11.28
CA GLU A 89 -13.19 -24.76 12.09
C GLU A 89 -14.12 -25.58 11.19
N LYS A 90 -14.36 -25.08 9.98
CA LYS A 90 -15.11 -25.74 8.91
C LYS A 90 -14.34 -26.87 8.23
N GLN A 91 -13.02 -26.71 8.09
CA GLN A 91 -12.13 -27.74 7.53
C GLN A 91 -12.40 -29.15 8.09
N GLY A 92 -12.75 -30.09 7.21
CA GLY A 92 -12.96 -31.50 7.54
C GLY A 92 -14.34 -31.82 8.11
N ASP A 93 -15.32 -30.93 7.93
CA ASP A 93 -16.72 -31.16 8.29
C ASP A 93 -17.51 -31.94 7.21
N HIS A 94 -16.87 -32.30 6.09
CA HIS A 94 -17.45 -32.96 4.91
C HIS A 94 -18.52 -32.11 4.19
N HIS A 95 -18.54 -30.82 4.45
CA HIS A 95 -19.23 -29.82 3.66
C HIS A 95 -18.21 -29.10 2.79
N CYS A 96 -18.61 -28.72 1.57
CA CYS A 96 -17.75 -27.92 0.72
C CYS A 96 -18.07 -26.45 0.97
N ASP A 97 -17.27 -25.77 1.77
CA ASP A 97 -17.44 -24.35 2.06
C ASP A 97 -16.84 -23.50 0.93
N GLU A 98 -17.69 -23.10 -0.01
CA GLU A 98 -17.28 -22.30 -1.18
C GLU A 98 -16.56 -20.99 -0.79
N ASP A 99 -16.93 -20.40 0.35
CA ASP A 99 -16.29 -19.19 0.88
C ASP A 99 -14.87 -19.45 1.41
N CYS A 100 -14.51 -20.71 1.68
CA CYS A 100 -13.21 -21.18 2.13
C CYS A 100 -12.35 -21.75 0.99
N ASN A 101 -12.89 -21.82 -0.23
CA ASN A 101 -12.21 -22.29 -1.45
C ASN A 101 -11.28 -21.24 -2.08
N THR A 102 -10.43 -20.63 -1.25
CA THR A 102 -9.42 -19.69 -1.73
C THR A 102 -8.02 -20.18 -1.36
N TYR A 103 -7.03 -19.80 -2.16
CA TYR A 103 -5.61 -20.08 -1.87
C TYR A 103 -5.19 -19.54 -0.51
N ALA A 104 -5.76 -18.40 -0.08
CA ALA A 104 -5.50 -17.80 1.22
C ALA A 104 -5.99 -18.68 2.40
N CYS A 105 -7.12 -19.37 2.22
CA CYS A 105 -7.73 -20.25 3.21
C CYS A 105 -7.23 -21.70 3.12
N LYS A 106 -6.33 -21.99 2.17
CA LYS A 106 -5.77 -23.33 1.87
C LYS A 106 -6.81 -24.34 1.38
N PHE A 107 -7.81 -23.88 0.62
CA PHE A 107 -8.80 -24.70 -0.10
C PHE A 107 -9.43 -25.81 0.73
N ASP A 108 -10.11 -25.42 1.80
CA ASP A 108 -10.93 -26.25 2.72
C ASP A 108 -10.32 -27.60 3.20
N ARG A 109 -9.04 -27.85 2.91
CA ARG A 109 -8.35 -29.13 3.16
C ARG A 109 -8.98 -30.34 2.45
N ASN A 110 -9.55 -30.14 1.27
CA ASN A 110 -9.93 -31.20 0.32
C ASN A 110 -11.21 -31.99 0.69
N ASP A 111 -12.08 -31.38 1.47
CA ASP A 111 -13.52 -31.72 1.67
C ASP A 111 -14.41 -31.22 0.52
N CYS A 112 -13.92 -30.27 -0.29
CA CYS A 112 -14.23 -30.13 -1.72
C CYS A 112 -13.31 -31.03 -2.58
#